data_AF-A0A1F3KV52-F1
#
_entry.id   AF-A0A1F3KV52-F1
#
_cell.length_a   1.000
_cell.length_b   1.000
_cell.length_c   1.000
_cell.angle_alpha   90.00
_cell.angle_beta   90.00
_cell.angle_gamma   90.00
#
_symmetry.space_group_name_H-M   'P 1'
#
loop_
_entity.id
_entity.type
_entity.pdbx_description
1 polymer ?
#
loop_
_entity_poly.entity_id
_entity_poly.type
_entity_poly.pdbx_seq_one_letter_code
_entity_poly.pdbx_strand_id
1 'polypeptide(L)'
;MRYIKYGLLVCLLTLSGISKAQKLPPVNDIRKTFKRGETGASVPEYAVTKDSWPKIYTFNCHAGSTQIYETYDSGYMILGLLVDNDMINKMSFIIKTDVNGNLLWRRIIGDPQNQGAFSHITPTQDGGCVLIGSTTTVDQCTDNDCYDAWIMKLDACGNKEWCKIYSVPMDVDGGSDIVQLSNGNYVALVNYFGYDIAEERIWLFCLLPDGETIWQKVYLTSEHPHWATNGYGYELLKDNDENLLFTGECVLYDNYINPNAWSFQLLHVKFTAEGEEIWGKPWYMNYDSTHFGGRVSVQDFDGNYTSGGGQYSGWSGCNCHPPVLFRQTKEGANIAEIRYTQGLPPYIGSGGISGLTYLEPNKLALATTYRDEPGYIAGHNVVRLSDTLGNILNETEQFYDWNEILGITKTTDNHILTTSGYWITPDSLKLFLYKYTPDLEYPPTDTRPLVYDYLCSGTPQANDTIFPDCDIIVGMAEPMHQTERYSLLASPNPATEQLTLTIPDRMMKEWESNGLSSRTLYYTLPDNLQLQFTDALGRMCETVPVSKGTQQVTVDV
;
A
#
# COMPACT_ATOMS: atom_id res chain seq x y z
N MET A 1 50.71 35.39 8.38
CA MET A 1 52.19 35.41 8.32
C MET A 1 52.69 33.98 8.16
N ARG A 2 53.56 33.73 7.15
CA ARG A 2 54.44 32.54 6.92
C ARG A 2 53.74 31.22 6.53
N TYR A 3 53.96 30.50 5.41
CA TYR A 3 54.75 30.54 4.14
C TYR A 3 54.04 29.50 3.21
N ILE A 4 53.57 29.73 1.96
CA ILE A 4 54.19 29.94 0.62
C ILE A 4 54.86 28.70 -0.04
N LYS A 5 54.23 28.26 -1.17
CA LYS A 5 54.73 27.65 -2.44
C LYS A 5 55.31 26.23 -2.42
N TYR A 6 55.07 25.34 -3.39
CA TYR A 6 55.15 25.50 -4.85
C TYR A 6 54.20 24.55 -5.62
N GLY A 7 53.73 25.00 -6.79
CA GLY A 7 53.22 24.13 -7.86
C GLY A 7 54.22 23.99 -9.01
N LEU A 8 53.98 23.04 -9.92
CA LEU A 8 54.38 23.17 -11.32
C LEU A 8 53.57 22.26 -12.25
N LEU A 9 53.34 22.80 -13.44
CA LEU A 9 52.49 22.42 -14.56
C LEU A 9 53.12 21.34 -15.48
N VAL A 10 52.23 20.55 -16.11
CA VAL A 10 52.17 20.18 -17.55
C VAL A 10 53.26 19.28 -18.16
N CYS A 11 52.83 18.12 -18.69
CA CYS A 11 52.98 17.81 -20.12
C CYS A 11 52.04 16.70 -20.59
N LEU A 12 51.63 16.85 -21.85
CA LEU A 12 50.55 16.22 -22.60
C LEU A 12 51.11 15.08 -23.48
N LEU A 13 50.29 14.04 -23.71
CA LEU A 13 50.12 13.22 -24.94
C LEU A 13 50.29 11.68 -24.84
N THR A 14 49.14 11.05 -25.07
CA THR A 14 48.86 9.82 -25.86
C THR A 14 49.53 8.50 -25.48
N LEU A 15 48.70 7.53 -25.11
CA LEU A 15 48.67 6.23 -25.79
C LEU A 15 47.30 5.53 -25.59
N SER A 16 46.76 5.15 -26.72
CA SER A 16 45.58 4.34 -26.96
C SER A 16 45.62 2.97 -26.29
N GLY A 17 44.45 2.50 -25.85
CA GLY A 17 44.12 1.09 -25.70
C GLY A 17 43.93 0.63 -24.26
N ILE A 18 42.67 0.39 -23.87
CA ILE A 18 42.15 -0.96 -23.61
C ILE A 18 40.63 -0.81 -23.45
N SER A 19 39.92 -1.32 -24.46
CA SER A 19 38.59 -1.87 -24.31
C SER A 19 38.65 -3.03 -23.33
N LYS A 20 37.85 -2.97 -22.26
CA LYS A 20 37.04 -4.07 -21.75
C LYS A 20 36.29 -3.55 -20.53
N ALA A 21 35.00 -3.34 -20.69
CA ALA A 21 34.08 -3.47 -19.56
C ALA A 21 34.40 -4.81 -18.90
N GLN A 22 34.96 -4.77 -17.69
CA GLN A 22 35.01 -5.95 -16.84
C GLN A 22 33.56 -6.24 -16.44
N LYS A 23 32.87 -7.04 -17.25
CA LYS A 23 31.78 -7.87 -16.72
C LYS A 23 32.43 -8.79 -15.70
N LEU A 24 32.26 -8.46 -14.41
CA LEU A 24 32.51 -9.41 -13.34
C LEU A 24 31.67 -10.66 -13.61
N PRO A 25 32.23 -11.88 -13.51
CA PRO A 25 31.45 -13.09 -13.70
C PRO A 25 30.44 -13.22 -12.53
N PRO A 26 29.18 -13.62 -12.79
CA PRO A 26 28.21 -13.83 -11.73
C PRO A 26 28.53 -15.17 -11.05
N VAL A 27 29.27 -15.13 -9.94
CA VAL A 27 29.38 -16.28 -9.03
C VAL A 27 29.33 -15.80 -7.58
N ASN A 28 28.24 -15.12 -7.22
CA ASN A 28 27.89 -14.93 -5.82
C ASN A 28 26.89 -16.03 -5.44
N ASP A 29 27.41 -17.10 -4.83
CA ASP A 29 26.55 -18.14 -4.23
C ASP A 29 25.85 -17.53 -3.01
N ILE A 30 24.59 -17.14 -3.20
CA ILE A 30 23.71 -16.50 -2.20
C ILE A 30 23.65 -17.32 -0.89
N ARG A 31 23.94 -18.63 -0.93
CA ARG A 31 24.00 -19.48 0.27
C ARG A 31 25.13 -19.13 1.23
N LYS A 32 26.13 -18.37 0.79
CA LYS A 32 27.27 -17.96 1.63
C LYS A 32 27.07 -16.60 2.31
N THR A 33 26.22 -15.74 1.75
CA THR A 33 25.93 -14.40 2.30
C THR A 33 24.93 -14.46 3.45
N PHE A 34 24.01 -15.42 3.44
CA PHE A 34 23.07 -15.64 4.55
C PHE A 34 23.50 -16.83 5.41
N LYS A 35 23.58 -16.62 6.74
CA LYS A 35 23.84 -17.70 7.70
C LYS A 35 22.52 -18.27 8.20
N ARG A 36 22.46 -19.59 8.35
CA ARG A 36 21.36 -20.29 9.04
C ARG A 36 21.27 -19.77 10.48
N GLY A 37 20.09 -19.37 10.95
CA GLY A 37 19.88 -19.08 12.37
C GLY A 37 20.18 -20.33 13.21
N GLU A 38 21.13 -20.24 14.14
CA GLU A 38 21.61 -21.41 14.93
C GLU A 38 20.81 -21.66 16.21
N THR A 39 19.66 -21.00 16.43
CA THR A 39 18.90 -21.15 17.67
C THR A 39 17.50 -21.72 17.44
N GLY A 40 17.37 -23.03 17.66
CA GLY A 40 16.24 -23.53 18.44
C GLY A 40 15.70 -24.91 18.07
N ALA A 41 14.97 -25.45 19.05
CA ALA A 41 14.47 -26.82 19.10
C ALA A 41 13.52 -27.18 17.95
N SER A 42 13.58 -28.44 17.54
CA SER A 42 12.66 -29.06 16.59
C SER A 42 11.21 -28.96 17.07
N VAL A 43 10.37 -28.21 16.36
CA VAL A 43 8.92 -28.44 16.35
C VAL A 43 8.70 -29.87 15.82
N PRO A 44 7.74 -30.63 16.38
CA PRO A 44 7.42 -31.96 15.85
C PRO A 44 7.24 -31.86 14.33
N GLU A 45 8.00 -32.68 13.59
CA GLU A 45 7.72 -32.93 12.18
C GLU A 45 6.27 -33.39 12.10
N TYR A 46 5.35 -32.49 11.78
CA TYR A 46 4.15 -32.90 11.09
C TYR A 46 4.66 -33.56 9.82
N ALA A 47 4.51 -34.88 9.74
CA ALA A 47 4.78 -35.65 8.54
C ALA A 47 3.75 -35.25 7.48
N VAL A 48 3.90 -34.05 6.93
CA VAL A 48 3.21 -33.61 5.75
C VAL A 48 3.73 -34.51 4.64
N THR A 49 2.92 -35.48 4.25
CA THR A 49 3.19 -36.27 3.06
C THR A 49 3.29 -35.31 1.88
N LYS A 50 4.14 -35.63 0.89
CA LYS A 50 4.33 -34.79 -0.30
C LYS A 50 2.99 -34.37 -0.95
N ASP A 51 1.95 -35.18 -0.81
CA ASP A 51 0.64 -34.99 -1.44
C ASP A 51 -0.41 -34.28 -0.55
N SER A 52 -0.11 -33.99 0.72
CA SER A 52 -1.03 -33.32 1.66
C SER A 52 -0.77 -31.82 1.80
N TRP A 53 -1.80 -31.08 2.23
CA TRP A 53 -1.72 -29.71 2.72
C TRP A 53 -1.36 -29.70 4.22
N PRO A 54 -0.71 -28.64 4.74
CA PRO A 54 -0.13 -27.49 4.04
C PRO A 54 1.14 -27.82 3.24
N LYS A 55 1.54 -26.94 2.31
CA LYS A 55 2.87 -26.99 1.67
C LYS A 55 3.85 -26.09 2.40
N ILE A 56 5.09 -26.56 2.52
CA ILE A 56 6.16 -25.87 3.23
C ILE A 56 7.34 -25.67 2.27
N TYR A 57 7.78 -24.42 2.10
CA TYR A 57 8.97 -24.08 1.33
C TYR A 57 10.05 -23.56 2.26
N THR A 58 11.23 -24.18 2.19
CA THR A 58 12.36 -23.86 3.08
C THR A 58 13.39 -22.99 2.38
N PHE A 59 13.88 -22.00 3.12
CA PHE A 59 14.94 -21.08 2.71
C PHE A 59 16.16 -21.19 3.62
N ASN A 60 17.30 -20.64 3.18
CA ASN A 60 18.54 -20.60 3.97
C ASN A 60 18.68 -19.32 4.80
N CYS A 61 17.71 -18.44 4.71
CA CYS A 61 17.54 -17.23 5.49
C CYS A 61 16.08 -17.14 5.90
N HIS A 62 15.77 -16.12 6.69
CA HIS A 62 14.42 -15.94 7.10
C HIS A 62 13.53 -15.52 5.93
N ALA A 63 12.32 -16.09 5.86
CA ALA A 63 11.43 -15.89 4.73
C ALA A 63 9.98 -15.74 5.16
N GLY A 64 9.28 -14.79 4.54
CA GLY A 64 7.84 -14.57 4.67
C GLY A 64 7.23 -14.27 3.30
N SER A 65 5.94 -14.51 3.12
CA SER A 65 5.22 -14.13 1.89
C SER A 65 4.45 -12.83 2.14
N THR A 66 4.38 -11.98 1.12
CA THR A 66 3.57 -10.75 1.16
C THR A 66 2.30 -10.87 0.32
N GLN A 67 2.31 -11.68 -0.72
CA GLN A 67 1.22 -11.79 -1.68
C GLN A 67 1.13 -13.17 -2.33
N ILE A 68 -0.08 -13.54 -2.74
CA ILE A 68 -0.38 -14.77 -3.48
C ILE A 68 -1.55 -14.55 -4.45
N TYR A 69 -1.45 -15.13 -5.65
CA TYR A 69 -2.57 -15.21 -6.59
C TYR A 69 -2.54 -16.50 -7.41
N GLU A 70 -3.70 -16.88 -7.96
CA GLU A 70 -3.83 -17.97 -8.93
C GLU A 70 -3.41 -17.50 -10.33
N THR A 71 -2.48 -18.22 -10.94
CA THR A 71 -1.98 -17.92 -12.28
C THR A 71 -2.92 -18.43 -13.37
N TYR A 72 -2.74 -17.94 -14.60
CA TYR A 72 -3.53 -18.26 -15.79
C TYR A 72 -3.64 -19.77 -16.11
N ASP A 73 -2.77 -20.61 -15.54
CA ASP A 73 -2.68 -22.06 -15.70
C ASP A 73 -3.15 -22.85 -14.46
N SER A 74 -3.90 -22.22 -13.56
CA SER A 74 -4.40 -22.78 -12.28
C SER A 74 -3.32 -23.17 -11.26
N GLY A 75 -2.06 -22.84 -11.51
CA GLY A 75 -1.04 -22.84 -10.48
C GLY A 75 -1.14 -21.60 -9.58
N TYR A 76 -0.20 -21.46 -8.64
CA TYR A 76 -0.13 -20.27 -7.78
C TYR A 76 1.21 -19.58 -7.88
N MET A 77 1.18 -18.24 -7.85
CA MET A 77 2.35 -17.39 -7.73
C MET A 77 2.40 -16.80 -6.34
N ILE A 78 3.56 -16.86 -5.70
CA ILE A 78 3.78 -16.35 -4.35
C ILE A 78 4.95 -15.38 -4.39
N LEU A 79 4.73 -14.14 -3.95
CA LEU A 79 5.79 -13.19 -3.65
C LEU A 79 6.13 -13.30 -2.16
N GLY A 80 7.42 -13.23 -1.86
CA GLY A 80 7.88 -13.10 -0.50
C GLY A 80 9.23 -12.40 -0.38
N LEU A 81 9.66 -12.27 0.86
CA LEU A 81 10.83 -11.51 1.28
C LEU A 81 11.88 -12.44 1.86
N LEU A 82 13.13 -12.14 1.57
CA LEU A 82 14.30 -12.71 2.21
C LEU A 82 14.94 -11.66 3.10
N VAL A 83 15.04 -12.00 4.38
CA VAL A 83 15.46 -11.09 5.43
C VAL A 83 16.77 -11.60 6.04
N ASP A 84 17.67 -10.68 6.36
CA ASP A 84 18.92 -11.00 7.03
C ASP A 84 18.73 -11.21 8.55
N ASN A 85 19.85 -11.35 9.28
CA ASN A 85 19.80 -11.58 10.73
C ASN A 85 19.44 -10.31 11.53
N ASP A 86 19.55 -9.14 10.91
CA ASP A 86 19.22 -7.86 11.52
C ASP A 86 17.76 -7.45 11.21
N MET A 87 16.96 -8.38 10.68
CA MET A 87 15.57 -8.18 10.27
C MET A 87 15.41 -7.17 9.14
N ILE A 88 16.46 -6.98 8.33
CA ILE A 88 16.45 -6.06 7.19
C ILE A 88 16.08 -6.83 5.92
N ASN A 89 15.09 -6.31 5.19
CA ASN A 89 14.68 -6.82 3.89
C ASN A 89 15.82 -6.63 2.87
N LYS A 90 16.36 -7.72 2.33
CA LYS A 90 17.49 -7.68 1.37
C LYS A 90 17.08 -8.01 -0.05
N MET A 91 16.18 -8.97 -0.21
CA MET A 91 15.77 -9.47 -1.51
C MET A 91 14.33 -9.96 -1.44
N SER A 92 13.73 -10.14 -2.61
CA SER A 92 12.47 -10.86 -2.75
C SER A 92 12.69 -12.24 -3.37
N PHE A 93 11.69 -13.10 -3.24
CA PHE A 93 11.58 -14.30 -4.04
C PHE A 93 10.19 -14.40 -4.67
N ILE A 94 10.14 -15.10 -5.80
CA ILE A 94 8.89 -15.53 -6.41
C ILE A 94 8.91 -17.05 -6.50
N ILE A 95 7.83 -17.69 -6.06
CA ILE A 95 7.60 -19.12 -6.21
C ILE A 95 6.40 -19.33 -7.13
N LYS A 96 6.58 -20.16 -8.16
CA LYS A 96 5.49 -20.71 -8.96
C LYS A 96 5.24 -22.15 -8.55
N THR A 97 3.95 -22.50 -8.45
CA THR A 97 3.50 -23.83 -8.06
C THR A 97 2.50 -24.40 -9.06
N ASP A 98 2.26 -25.70 -8.95
CA ASP A 98 1.12 -26.37 -9.54
C ASP A 98 -0.16 -26.15 -8.69
N VAL A 99 -1.32 -26.62 -9.16
CA VAL A 99 -2.61 -26.48 -8.45
C VAL A 99 -2.64 -27.17 -7.06
N ASN A 100 -1.72 -28.10 -6.83
CA ASN A 100 -1.56 -28.82 -5.56
C ASN A 100 -0.50 -28.16 -4.67
N GLY A 101 0.06 -27.02 -5.06
CA GLY A 101 1.12 -26.32 -4.33
C GLY A 101 2.50 -26.97 -4.45
N ASN A 102 2.74 -27.89 -5.38
CA ASN A 102 4.10 -28.38 -5.63
C ASN A 102 4.92 -27.31 -6.37
N LEU A 103 6.16 -27.09 -5.94
CA LEU A 103 7.07 -26.12 -6.56
C LEU A 103 7.37 -26.52 -8.02
N LEU A 104 7.11 -25.59 -8.94
CA LEU A 104 7.52 -25.69 -10.35
C LEU A 104 8.86 -24.99 -10.57
N TRP A 105 8.94 -23.71 -10.18
CA TRP A 105 10.16 -22.93 -10.27
C TRP A 105 10.17 -21.80 -9.24
N ARG A 106 11.37 -21.24 -8.98
CA ARG A 106 11.53 -20.04 -8.16
C ARG A 106 12.55 -19.04 -8.72
N ARG A 107 12.35 -17.78 -8.40
CA ARG A 107 13.28 -16.66 -8.66
C ARG A 107 13.66 -16.00 -7.35
N ILE A 108 14.93 -15.65 -7.20
CA ILE A 108 15.38 -14.67 -6.20
C ILE A 108 15.60 -13.35 -6.92
N ILE A 109 15.14 -12.23 -6.37
CA ILE A 109 15.20 -10.92 -7.02
C ILE A 109 15.83 -9.92 -6.06
N GLY A 110 16.86 -9.23 -6.52
CA GLY A 110 17.61 -8.24 -5.73
C GLY A 110 19.10 -8.57 -5.60
N ASP A 111 19.78 -7.83 -4.73
CA ASP A 111 21.20 -8.01 -4.42
C ASP A 111 21.37 -8.10 -2.90
N PRO A 112 21.98 -9.17 -2.34
CA PRO A 112 22.17 -9.29 -0.90
C PRO A 112 23.06 -8.21 -0.28
N GLN A 113 23.79 -7.41 -1.07
CA GLN A 113 24.59 -6.29 -0.59
C GLN A 113 23.78 -4.99 -0.42
N ASN A 114 22.62 -4.89 -1.07
CA ASN A 114 21.76 -3.71 -1.00
C ASN A 114 20.48 -4.06 -0.24
N GLN A 115 19.75 -3.03 0.20
CA GLN A 115 18.39 -3.23 0.70
C GLN A 115 17.44 -3.08 -0.49
N GLY A 116 16.51 -4.01 -0.61
CA GLY A 116 15.60 -4.03 -1.75
C GLY A 116 14.57 -5.14 -1.65
N ALA A 117 13.31 -4.79 -1.76
CA ALA A 117 12.22 -5.73 -1.66
C ALA A 117 10.99 -5.21 -2.41
N PHE A 118 10.26 -6.14 -3.01
CA PHE A 118 8.94 -5.90 -3.58
C PHE A 118 7.88 -6.10 -2.50
N SER A 119 7.00 -5.12 -2.37
CA SER A 119 5.82 -5.11 -1.50
C SER A 119 4.64 -5.83 -2.17
N HIS A 120 4.48 -5.67 -3.48
CA HIS A 120 3.33 -6.18 -4.22
C HIS A 120 3.68 -6.83 -5.57
N ILE A 121 2.80 -7.73 -6.02
CA ILE A 121 2.88 -8.44 -7.31
C ILE A 121 1.51 -8.49 -7.96
N THR A 122 1.43 -8.09 -9.23
CA THR A 122 0.20 -8.10 -10.01
C THR A 122 0.37 -8.96 -11.27
N PRO A 123 -0.53 -9.93 -11.54
CA PRO A 123 -0.52 -10.67 -12.80
C PRO A 123 -0.78 -9.75 -13.98
N THR A 124 -0.14 -10.02 -15.11
CA THR A 124 -0.34 -9.26 -16.34
C THR A 124 -1.05 -10.07 -17.42
N GLN A 125 -1.77 -9.40 -18.31
CA GLN A 125 -2.59 -10.00 -19.37
C GLN A 125 -1.81 -10.93 -20.32
N ASP A 126 -0.51 -10.72 -20.45
CA ASP A 126 0.42 -11.54 -21.23
C ASP A 126 0.89 -12.82 -20.50
N GLY A 127 0.36 -13.08 -19.31
CA GLY A 127 0.75 -14.21 -18.45
C GLY A 127 1.97 -13.94 -17.58
N GLY A 128 2.59 -12.78 -17.69
CA GLY A 128 3.67 -12.36 -16.80
C GLY A 128 3.18 -11.80 -15.47
N CYS A 129 4.03 -11.00 -14.83
CA CYS A 129 3.64 -10.21 -13.67
C CYS A 129 4.46 -8.93 -13.56
N VAL A 130 3.89 -7.89 -12.94
CA VAL A 130 4.58 -6.67 -12.57
C VAL A 130 4.72 -6.60 -11.05
N LEU A 131 5.87 -6.13 -10.60
CA LEU A 131 6.26 -6.04 -9.19
C LEU A 131 6.51 -4.57 -8.86
N ILE A 132 6.16 -4.19 -7.63
CA ILE A 132 6.48 -2.87 -7.08
C ILE A 132 7.00 -3.01 -5.64
N GLY A 133 7.93 -2.13 -5.28
CA GLY A 133 8.47 -2.01 -3.93
C GLY A 133 9.53 -0.93 -3.87
N SER A 134 10.60 -1.17 -3.13
CA SER A 134 11.62 -0.16 -2.90
C SER A 134 13.03 -0.73 -2.85
N THR A 135 14.04 0.12 -3.13
CA THR A 135 15.45 -0.26 -3.06
C THR A 135 16.34 0.93 -2.67
N THR A 136 17.46 0.65 -1.99
CA THR A 136 18.48 1.65 -1.63
C THR A 136 19.67 1.63 -2.62
N THR A 137 19.46 1.12 -3.83
CA THR A 137 20.56 0.86 -4.79
C THR A 137 21.09 2.15 -5.43
N VAL A 138 20.23 3.17 -5.58
CA VAL A 138 20.59 4.43 -6.26
C VAL A 138 21.07 5.44 -5.22
N ASP A 139 20.26 5.71 -4.20
CA ASP A 139 20.61 6.67 -3.16
C ASP A 139 21.46 6.07 -2.03
N GLN A 140 22.67 6.61 -1.87
CA GLN A 140 23.58 6.31 -0.76
C GLN A 140 23.45 7.40 0.31
N CYS A 141 22.32 7.48 0.98
CA CYS A 141 22.20 8.41 2.10
C CYS A 141 22.87 7.85 3.35
N THR A 142 23.32 8.76 4.22
CA THR A 142 24.17 8.43 5.37
C THR A 142 23.47 7.62 6.46
N ASP A 143 22.15 7.58 6.43
CA ASP A 143 21.31 7.12 7.53
C ASP A 143 20.55 5.81 7.21
N ASN A 144 20.87 5.13 6.08
CA ASN A 144 20.29 3.84 5.66
C ASN A 144 18.78 3.81 5.34
N ASP A 145 18.09 4.95 5.32
CA ASP A 145 16.62 4.99 5.21
C ASP A 145 16.09 5.54 3.87
N CYS A 146 16.95 5.81 2.89
CA CYS A 146 16.50 6.34 1.58
C CYS A 146 16.20 5.20 0.63
N TYR A 147 14.91 5.00 0.41
CA TYR A 147 14.39 4.02 -0.51
C TYR A 147 13.92 4.74 -1.77
N ASP A 148 14.19 4.15 -2.93
CA ASP A 148 13.64 4.58 -4.22
C ASP A 148 12.57 3.57 -4.66
N ALA A 149 11.49 4.05 -5.28
CA ALA A 149 10.46 3.17 -5.80
C ALA A 149 11.01 2.29 -6.93
N TRP A 150 10.82 0.98 -6.81
CA TRP A 150 11.36 -0.03 -7.72
C TRP A 150 10.22 -0.80 -8.38
N ILE A 151 10.13 -0.72 -9.71
CA ILE A 151 9.13 -1.44 -10.50
C ILE A 151 9.83 -2.40 -11.47
N MET A 152 9.35 -3.64 -11.55
CA MET A 152 9.91 -4.66 -12.44
C MET A 152 8.81 -5.46 -13.12
N LYS A 153 8.95 -5.67 -14.44
CA LYS A 153 8.08 -6.56 -15.20
C LYS A 153 8.81 -7.86 -15.52
N LEU A 154 8.12 -8.97 -15.28
CA LEU A 154 8.53 -10.31 -15.67
C LEU A 154 7.61 -10.86 -16.75
N ASP A 155 8.18 -11.65 -17.66
CA ASP A 155 7.44 -12.43 -18.66
C ASP A 155 6.73 -13.65 -18.01
N ALA A 156 5.97 -14.40 -18.82
CA ALA A 156 5.27 -15.61 -18.38
C ALA A 156 6.21 -16.76 -17.92
N CYS A 157 7.51 -16.67 -18.22
CA CYS A 157 8.54 -17.60 -17.77
C CYS A 157 9.24 -17.15 -16.47
N GLY A 158 8.86 -15.99 -15.92
CA GLY A 158 9.52 -15.35 -14.79
C GLY A 158 10.90 -14.78 -15.12
N ASN A 159 11.16 -14.39 -16.38
CA ASN A 159 12.36 -13.65 -16.77
C ASN A 159 12.06 -12.14 -16.77
N LYS A 160 13.06 -11.33 -16.41
CA LYS A 160 12.95 -9.86 -16.46
C LYS A 160 12.79 -9.36 -17.89
N GLU A 161 11.73 -8.61 -18.14
CA GLU A 161 11.53 -7.86 -19.39
C GLU A 161 12.09 -6.45 -19.28
N TRP A 162 11.72 -5.74 -18.21
CA TRP A 162 12.24 -4.42 -17.88
C TRP A 162 12.21 -4.21 -16.36
N CYS A 163 13.02 -3.28 -15.87
CA CYS A 163 12.88 -2.74 -14.53
C CYS A 163 13.32 -1.29 -14.48
N LYS A 164 12.65 -0.51 -13.63
CA LYS A 164 12.85 0.92 -13.46
C LYS A 164 12.95 1.25 -11.98
N ILE A 165 13.90 2.12 -11.64
CA ILE A 165 14.02 2.72 -10.32
C ILE A 165 13.70 4.19 -10.47
N TYR A 166 12.67 4.64 -9.77
CA TYR A 166 12.20 6.00 -9.77
C TYR A 166 12.83 6.71 -8.58
N SER A 167 13.85 7.51 -8.87
CA SER A 167 14.64 8.20 -7.87
C SER A 167 14.38 9.71 -7.96
N VAL A 168 13.97 10.28 -6.83
CA VAL A 168 13.81 11.72 -6.68
C VAL A 168 14.92 12.26 -5.78
N PRO A 169 15.34 13.52 -5.95
CA PRO A 169 16.41 14.06 -5.13
C PRO A 169 16.01 14.12 -3.66
N MET A 170 16.57 13.19 -2.86
CA MET A 170 16.57 13.18 -1.40
C MET A 170 15.17 12.99 -0.79
N ASP A 171 14.88 11.79 -0.26
CA ASP A 171 13.89 11.48 0.79
C ASP A 171 13.60 9.95 0.83
N VAL A 172 12.66 9.50 1.65
CA VAL A 172 12.23 8.10 1.73
C VAL A 172 11.05 7.88 0.78
N ASP A 173 11.23 7.10 -0.28
CA ASP A 173 10.16 6.76 -1.21
C ASP A 173 9.92 5.24 -1.27
N GLY A 174 8.65 4.85 -1.34
CA GLY A 174 8.32 3.44 -1.37
C GLY A 174 7.17 3.12 -2.30
N GLY A 175 7.34 2.11 -3.15
CA GLY A 175 6.25 1.56 -3.93
C GLY A 175 5.34 0.70 -3.05
N SER A 176 4.04 0.98 -3.03
CA SER A 176 3.06 0.25 -2.22
C SER A 176 2.29 -0.78 -3.03
N ASP A 177 1.72 -0.37 -4.16
CA ASP A 177 0.82 -1.21 -4.96
C ASP A 177 0.86 -0.82 -6.44
N ILE A 178 0.53 -1.75 -7.32
CA ILE A 178 0.49 -1.53 -8.76
C ILE A 178 -0.60 -2.40 -9.40
N VAL A 179 -1.44 -1.82 -10.26
CA VAL A 179 -2.47 -2.57 -10.99
C VAL A 179 -2.31 -2.41 -12.50
N GLN A 180 -2.73 -3.43 -13.26
CA GLN A 180 -2.82 -3.33 -14.72
C GLN A 180 -4.24 -2.94 -15.17
N LEU A 181 -4.32 -1.91 -16.01
CA LEU A 181 -5.53 -1.48 -16.70
C LEU A 181 -5.83 -2.38 -17.92
N SER A 182 -7.09 -2.36 -18.35
CA SER A 182 -7.58 -3.11 -19.51
C SER A 182 -6.85 -2.78 -20.82
N ASN A 183 -6.35 -1.54 -20.96
CA ASN A 183 -5.55 -1.09 -22.10
C ASN A 183 -4.07 -1.55 -22.05
N GLY A 184 -3.67 -2.25 -20.99
CA GLY A 184 -2.32 -2.77 -20.78
C GLY A 184 -1.40 -1.84 -19.97
N ASN A 185 -1.79 -0.59 -19.74
CA ASN A 185 -1.06 0.35 -18.89
C ASN A 185 -1.07 -0.09 -17.43
N TYR A 186 -0.15 0.43 -16.65
CA TYR A 186 -0.10 0.22 -15.20
C TYR A 186 -0.42 1.49 -14.45
N VAL A 187 -1.08 1.38 -13.29
CA VAL A 187 -1.14 2.47 -12.31
C VAL A 187 -0.43 2.03 -11.05
N ALA A 188 0.58 2.79 -10.64
CA ALA A 188 1.45 2.53 -9.51
C ALA A 188 1.16 3.54 -8.38
N LEU A 189 1.08 3.04 -7.15
CA LEU A 189 0.94 3.78 -5.92
C LEU A 189 2.30 3.83 -5.22
N VAL A 190 2.80 5.04 -4.98
CA VAL A 190 4.10 5.31 -4.37
C VAL A 190 3.89 6.31 -3.23
N ASN A 191 4.57 6.09 -2.11
CA ASN A 191 4.62 7.05 -1.01
C ASN A 191 5.91 7.86 -1.09
N TYR A 192 5.78 9.16 -0.82
CA TYR A 192 6.89 10.12 -0.79
C TYR A 192 6.93 10.80 0.58
N PHE A 193 8.08 10.77 1.25
CA PHE A 193 8.27 11.42 2.55
C PHE A 193 9.08 12.71 2.40
N GLY A 194 8.43 13.87 2.29
CA GLY A 194 9.13 15.14 2.06
C GLY A 194 10.11 15.61 3.17
N TYR A 195 10.93 16.60 2.83
CA TYR A 195 11.85 17.34 3.70
C TYR A 195 11.21 18.04 4.90
N ASP A 196 9.98 18.49 4.75
CA ASP A 196 9.19 18.97 5.86
C ASP A 196 8.55 17.77 6.54
N ILE A 197 8.89 17.59 7.82
CA ILE A 197 8.32 16.61 8.76
C ILE A 197 6.77 16.64 8.88
N ALA A 198 6.08 17.37 8.01
CA ALA A 198 4.67 17.68 8.05
C ALA A 198 3.85 17.08 6.89
N GLU A 199 4.46 16.56 5.81
CA GLU A 199 3.68 16.14 4.64
C GLU A 199 4.22 14.86 3.94
N GLU A 200 3.97 13.69 4.52
CA GLU A 200 3.85 12.45 3.72
C GLU A 200 2.82 12.64 2.60
N ARG A 201 3.20 12.24 1.38
CA ARG A 201 2.39 12.40 0.17
C ARG A 201 2.18 11.06 -0.52
N ILE A 202 1.01 10.96 -1.15
CA ILE A 202 0.63 9.81 -1.94
C ILE A 202 0.77 10.15 -3.41
N TRP A 203 1.57 9.40 -4.14
CA TRP A 203 1.85 9.63 -5.55
C TRP A 203 1.32 8.50 -6.40
N LEU A 204 0.52 8.85 -7.41
CA LEU A 204 0.08 7.93 -8.44
C LEU A 204 0.85 8.16 -9.73
N PHE A 205 1.31 7.07 -10.33
CA PHE A 205 1.93 7.05 -11.66
C PHE A 205 1.11 6.20 -12.60
N CYS A 206 0.84 6.68 -13.79
CA CYS A 206 0.36 5.82 -14.88
C CYS A 206 1.49 5.58 -15.87
N LEU A 207 1.72 4.31 -16.18
CA LEU A 207 2.84 3.83 -16.97
C LEU A 207 2.33 3.10 -18.21
N LEU A 208 3.02 3.25 -19.33
CA LEU A 208 2.87 2.41 -20.51
C LEU A 208 3.31 0.96 -20.21
N PRO A 209 2.97 -0.02 -21.07
CA PRO A 209 3.37 -1.41 -20.89
C PRO A 209 4.90 -1.65 -20.80
N ASP A 210 5.70 -0.74 -21.35
CA ASP A 210 7.17 -0.71 -21.29
C ASP A 210 7.71 0.04 -20.06
N GLY A 211 6.82 0.55 -19.20
CA GLY A 211 7.13 1.28 -17.98
C GLY A 211 7.37 2.78 -18.21
N GLU A 212 7.19 3.36 -19.40
CA GLU A 212 7.31 4.81 -19.58
C GLU A 212 6.15 5.57 -18.91
N THR A 213 6.47 6.64 -18.18
CA THR A 213 5.46 7.45 -17.46
C THR A 213 4.59 8.24 -18.44
N ILE A 214 3.27 8.07 -18.34
CA ILE A 214 2.25 8.81 -19.09
C ILE A 214 1.85 10.06 -18.32
N TRP A 215 1.46 9.88 -17.07
CA TRP A 215 1.06 10.94 -16.17
C TRP A 215 1.40 10.57 -14.73
N GLN A 216 1.47 11.58 -13.87
CA GLN A 216 1.68 11.42 -12.43
C GLN A 216 0.82 12.43 -11.66
N LYS A 217 0.30 12.05 -10.49
CA LYS A 217 -0.55 12.90 -9.63
C LYS A 217 -0.21 12.71 -8.17
N VAL A 218 0.00 13.81 -7.45
CA VAL A 218 0.34 13.80 -6.03
C VAL A 218 -0.88 14.23 -5.22
N TYR A 219 -1.21 13.47 -4.19
CA TYR A 219 -2.32 13.66 -3.27
C TYR A 219 -1.81 14.09 -1.89
N LEU A 220 -2.67 14.78 -1.14
CA LEU A 220 -2.36 15.39 0.17
C LEU A 220 -1.21 16.40 0.11
N THR A 221 -1.13 17.10 -1.03
CA THR A 221 -0.38 18.35 -1.15
C THR A 221 -1.14 19.49 -0.45
N SER A 222 -0.52 20.66 -0.30
CA SER A 222 -1.22 21.85 0.23
C SER A 222 -2.42 22.34 -0.62
N GLU A 223 -2.65 21.78 -1.83
CA GLU A 223 -3.85 22.01 -2.66
C GLU A 223 -4.99 21.01 -2.37
N HIS A 224 -4.72 19.92 -1.66
CA HIS A 224 -5.71 18.97 -1.15
C HIS A 224 -6.28 19.49 0.17
N PRO A 225 -7.50 19.09 0.55
CA PRO A 225 -8.19 19.74 1.65
C PRO A 225 -7.38 19.70 2.96
N HIS A 226 -7.20 20.87 3.58
CA HIS A 226 -6.56 21.05 4.89
C HIS A 226 -7.19 20.24 6.04
N TRP A 227 -8.30 19.53 5.80
CA TRP A 227 -8.83 18.60 6.79
C TRP A 227 -7.94 17.37 6.97
N ALA A 228 -7.07 17.02 6.02
CA ALA A 228 -6.08 15.94 6.16
C ALA A 228 -4.70 16.34 5.65
N THR A 229 -3.67 15.89 6.35
CA THR A 229 -2.26 16.02 5.94
C THR A 229 -1.54 14.69 6.16
N ASN A 230 -0.27 14.60 5.77
CA ASN A 230 0.62 13.48 6.11
C ASN A 230 -0.01 12.12 5.86
N GLY A 231 -0.24 11.79 4.57
CA GLY A 231 -0.89 10.54 4.23
C GLY A 231 -0.02 9.56 3.51
N TYR A 232 -0.39 8.31 3.72
CA TYR A 232 0.33 7.14 3.30
C TYR A 232 -0.63 6.19 2.61
N GLY A 233 -0.35 5.85 1.36
CA GLY A 233 -1.13 4.91 0.55
C GLY A 233 -0.71 3.47 0.81
N TYR A 234 -1.70 2.59 0.97
CA TYR A 234 -1.51 1.17 1.28
C TYR A 234 -1.81 0.25 0.09
N GLU A 235 -3.04 0.29 -0.43
CA GLU A 235 -3.47 -0.59 -1.54
C GLU A 235 -4.17 0.21 -2.64
N LEU A 236 -4.19 -0.37 -3.83
CA LEU A 236 -4.82 0.15 -5.03
C LEU A 236 -5.78 -0.91 -5.61
N LEU A 237 -7.07 -0.62 -5.56
CA LEU A 237 -8.13 -1.46 -6.08
C LEU A 237 -8.64 -0.92 -7.40
N LYS A 238 -8.88 -1.82 -8.37
CA LYS A 238 -9.52 -1.50 -9.64
C LYS A 238 -10.93 -2.07 -9.68
N ASP A 239 -11.92 -1.23 -9.99
CA ASP A 239 -13.30 -1.67 -10.17
C ASP A 239 -13.63 -2.09 -11.62
N ASN A 240 -14.84 -2.60 -11.81
CA ASN A 240 -15.33 -3.08 -13.11
C ASN A 240 -15.43 -1.99 -14.19
N ASP A 241 -15.51 -0.72 -13.80
CA ASP A 241 -15.55 0.44 -14.70
C ASP A 241 -14.13 1.00 -14.95
N GLU A 242 -13.09 0.28 -14.50
CA GLU A 242 -11.68 0.69 -14.52
C GLU A 242 -11.38 1.95 -13.70
N ASN A 243 -12.30 2.36 -12.82
CA ASN A 243 -11.97 3.34 -11.80
C ASN A 243 -11.12 2.68 -10.74
N LEU A 244 -10.34 3.51 -10.07
CA LEU A 244 -9.36 3.10 -9.11
C LEU A 244 -9.71 3.67 -7.75
N LEU A 245 -9.52 2.89 -6.71
CA LEU A 245 -9.63 3.32 -5.32
C LEU A 245 -8.29 3.02 -4.67
N PHE A 246 -7.60 4.02 -4.13
CA PHE A 246 -6.55 3.73 -3.17
C PHE A 246 -7.09 3.82 -1.74
N THR A 247 -6.55 2.97 -0.87
CA THR A 247 -6.73 3.05 0.58
C THR A 247 -5.44 3.54 1.20
N GLY A 248 -5.55 4.18 2.36
CA GLY A 248 -4.38 4.72 3.04
C GLY A 248 -4.70 5.20 4.44
N GLU A 249 -3.83 6.03 4.97
CA GLU A 249 -4.09 6.84 6.15
C GLU A 249 -3.78 8.30 5.90
N CYS A 250 -4.29 9.17 6.76
CA CYS A 250 -3.93 10.57 6.82
C CYS A 250 -4.06 11.06 8.26
N VAL A 251 -3.40 12.17 8.59
CA VAL A 251 -3.51 12.85 9.87
C VAL A 251 -4.62 13.90 9.83
N LEU A 252 -5.53 13.86 10.80
CA LEU A 252 -6.46 14.94 11.11
C LEU A 252 -6.02 15.65 12.40
N TYR A 253 -6.00 16.98 12.41
CA TYR A 253 -5.78 17.78 13.61
C TYR A 253 -7.10 18.17 14.28
N ASP A 254 -7.21 18.01 15.60
CA ASP A 254 -8.32 18.51 16.41
C ASP A 254 -8.16 20.02 16.63
N ASN A 255 -8.45 20.78 15.58
CA ASN A 255 -8.35 22.24 15.62
C ASN A 255 -9.39 22.91 16.54
N TYR A 256 -10.26 22.14 17.24
CA TYR A 256 -11.41 22.66 17.97
C TYR A 256 -11.30 22.54 19.48
N ILE A 257 -10.74 21.45 20.01
CA ILE A 257 -10.62 21.22 21.46
C ILE A 257 -9.17 21.33 21.91
N ASN A 258 -8.25 20.75 21.14
CA ASN A 258 -6.82 20.85 21.41
C ASN A 258 -6.07 20.91 20.07
N PRO A 259 -5.68 22.09 19.57
CA PRO A 259 -5.04 22.24 18.26
C PRO A 259 -3.68 21.55 18.13
N ASN A 260 -3.14 20.97 19.21
CA ASN A 260 -1.95 20.12 19.18
C ASN A 260 -2.29 18.62 19.20
N ALA A 261 -3.56 18.25 19.34
CA ALA A 261 -4.01 16.87 19.26
C ALA A 261 -4.30 16.51 17.81
N TRP A 262 -3.83 15.35 17.40
CA TRP A 262 -3.97 14.82 16.05
C TRP A 262 -4.28 13.33 16.13
N SER A 263 -4.92 12.80 15.10
CA SER A 263 -5.24 11.37 14.98
C SER A 263 -5.01 10.92 13.54
N PHE A 264 -4.46 9.72 13.36
CA PHE A 264 -4.51 9.08 12.04
C PHE A 264 -5.97 8.75 11.70
N GLN A 265 -6.30 8.65 10.43
CA GLN A 265 -7.58 8.15 9.96
C GLN A 265 -7.39 7.38 8.68
N LEU A 266 -8.13 6.29 8.55
CA LEU A 266 -8.26 5.56 7.29
C LEU A 266 -8.71 6.52 6.20
N LEU A 267 -8.00 6.53 5.08
CA LEU A 267 -8.25 7.36 3.91
C LEU A 267 -8.73 6.49 2.76
N HIS A 268 -9.75 6.97 2.05
CA HIS A 268 -10.24 6.38 0.81
C HIS A 268 -10.38 7.47 -0.24
N VAL A 269 -9.72 7.28 -1.38
CA VAL A 269 -9.83 8.21 -2.51
C VAL A 269 -10.00 7.42 -3.79
N LYS A 270 -11.10 7.73 -4.49
CA LYS A 270 -11.49 7.10 -5.74
C LYS A 270 -11.27 8.05 -6.90
N PHE A 271 -10.75 7.52 -8.00
CA PHE A 271 -10.37 8.27 -9.20
C PHE A 271 -10.64 7.49 -10.48
N THR A 272 -10.71 8.18 -11.62
CA THR A 272 -10.83 7.54 -12.94
C THR A 272 -9.49 6.93 -13.38
N ALA A 273 -9.47 6.13 -14.45
CA ALA A 273 -8.23 5.60 -15.03
C ALA A 273 -7.25 6.69 -15.52
N GLU A 274 -7.74 7.91 -15.77
CA GLU A 274 -6.96 9.11 -16.12
C GLU A 274 -6.49 9.89 -14.88
N GLY A 275 -6.79 9.38 -13.69
CA GLY A 275 -6.40 9.94 -12.41
C GLY A 275 -7.29 11.09 -11.92
N GLU A 276 -8.44 11.35 -12.54
CA GLU A 276 -9.35 12.41 -12.08
C GLU A 276 -10.08 11.94 -10.82
N GLU A 277 -10.01 12.72 -9.74
CA GLU A 277 -10.70 12.36 -8.49
C GLU A 277 -12.23 12.34 -8.72
N ILE A 278 -12.84 11.23 -8.30
CA ILE A 278 -14.30 11.05 -8.27
C ILE A 278 -14.83 11.48 -6.91
N TRP A 279 -14.20 10.99 -5.84
CA TRP A 279 -14.44 11.40 -4.46
C TRP A 279 -13.27 10.99 -3.57
N GLY A 280 -13.01 11.73 -2.48
CA GLY A 280 -12.02 11.37 -1.48
C GLY A 280 -12.42 11.88 -0.10
N LYS A 281 -12.23 11.06 0.94
CA LYS A 281 -12.50 11.47 2.33
C LYS A 281 -11.81 10.56 3.34
N PRO A 282 -11.58 11.03 4.58
CA PRO A 282 -11.12 10.16 5.64
C PRO A 282 -12.32 9.49 6.29
N TRP A 283 -12.04 8.42 7.02
CA TRP A 283 -13.00 7.70 7.82
C TRP A 283 -13.07 8.35 9.21
N TYR A 284 -13.99 9.29 9.43
CA TYR A 284 -14.09 10.01 10.70
C TYR A 284 -14.61 9.13 11.85
N MET A 285 -13.72 8.59 12.70
CA MET A 285 -14.09 7.91 13.95
C MET A 285 -13.07 8.20 15.07
N ASN A 286 -13.57 8.25 16.31
CA ASN A 286 -12.76 8.52 17.52
C ASN A 286 -12.03 7.27 18.06
N TYR A 287 -11.65 6.31 17.22
CA TYR A 287 -11.22 4.99 17.68
C TYR A 287 -9.92 4.53 17.00
N ASP A 288 -8.95 4.05 17.79
CA ASP A 288 -7.61 3.70 17.29
C ASP A 288 -7.61 2.61 16.20
N SER A 289 -8.70 1.84 16.04
CA SER A 289 -8.80 0.85 14.96
C SER A 289 -8.76 1.46 13.56
N THR A 290 -9.07 2.76 13.40
CA THR A 290 -8.90 3.46 12.11
C THR A 290 -7.44 3.76 11.79
N HIS A 291 -6.57 3.87 12.80
CA HIS A 291 -5.12 4.06 12.63
C HIS A 291 -4.43 2.86 11.97
N PHE A 292 -5.07 1.70 11.99
CA PHE A 292 -4.49 0.45 11.49
C PHE A 292 -5.41 -0.22 10.46
N GLY A 293 -6.36 0.53 9.90
CA GLY A 293 -7.27 0.08 8.85
C GLY A 293 -6.75 0.36 7.44
N GLY A 294 -7.35 -0.28 6.44
CA GLY A 294 -7.12 0.05 5.02
C GLY A 294 -5.95 -0.66 4.37
N ARG A 295 -5.07 -1.30 5.13
CA ARG A 295 -3.92 -2.07 4.61
C ARG A 295 -4.31 -3.30 3.79
N VAL A 296 -5.54 -3.78 3.98
CA VAL A 296 -6.15 -4.82 3.18
C VAL A 296 -7.58 -4.45 2.87
N SER A 297 -7.95 -4.54 1.60
CA SER A 297 -9.21 -4.09 1.07
C SER A 297 -9.62 -4.95 -0.12
N VAL A 298 -10.93 -5.18 -0.27
CA VAL A 298 -11.49 -5.90 -1.40
C VAL A 298 -12.81 -5.29 -1.83
N GLN A 299 -13.14 -5.47 -3.11
CA GLN A 299 -14.46 -5.14 -3.63
C GLN A 299 -15.44 -6.31 -3.40
N ASP A 300 -16.67 -5.99 -3.00
CA ASP A 300 -17.78 -6.95 -2.90
C ASP A 300 -18.50 -7.13 -4.26
N PHE A 301 -19.47 -8.04 -4.30
CA PHE A 301 -20.19 -8.36 -5.54
C PHE A 301 -21.08 -7.23 -6.06
N ASP A 302 -21.39 -6.22 -5.24
CA ASP A 302 -22.19 -5.05 -5.61
C ASP A 302 -21.31 -3.84 -5.99
N GLY A 303 -19.98 -4.01 -5.96
CA GLY A 303 -19.00 -2.98 -6.27
C GLY A 303 -18.58 -2.12 -5.07
N ASN A 304 -19.08 -2.41 -3.87
CA ASN A 304 -18.72 -1.69 -2.65
C ASN A 304 -17.37 -2.17 -2.13
N TYR A 305 -16.74 -1.38 -1.28
CA TYR A 305 -15.41 -1.65 -0.75
C TYR A 305 -15.47 -2.10 0.70
N THR A 306 -14.65 -3.09 1.05
CA THR A 306 -14.50 -3.58 2.42
C THR A 306 -13.03 -3.56 2.77
N SER A 307 -12.67 -2.88 3.86
CA SER A 307 -11.31 -2.81 4.37
C SER A 307 -11.21 -3.49 5.72
N GLY A 308 -10.14 -4.25 5.92
CA GLY A 308 -9.76 -4.79 7.23
C GLY A 308 -9.05 -3.72 8.07
N GLY A 309 -9.10 -3.89 9.38
CA GLY A 309 -8.31 -3.14 10.34
C GLY A 309 -8.32 -3.76 11.73
N GLY A 310 -7.85 -2.97 12.69
CA GLY A 310 -7.56 -3.41 14.05
C GLY A 310 -6.08 -3.27 14.37
N GLN A 311 -5.71 -3.33 15.65
CA GLN A 311 -4.37 -2.99 16.11
C GLN A 311 -3.48 -4.22 16.22
N TYR A 312 -2.32 -4.21 15.56
CA TYR A 312 -1.37 -5.34 15.59
C TYR A 312 -0.32 -5.23 16.71
N SER A 313 -0.04 -4.02 17.22
CA SER A 313 1.06 -3.76 18.16
C SER A 313 0.60 -3.49 19.61
N GLY A 314 1.30 -4.10 20.57
CA GLY A 314 1.06 -3.97 22.01
C GLY A 314 1.84 -2.85 22.71
N TRP A 315 2.28 -1.81 21.98
CA TRP A 315 3.20 -0.77 22.51
C TRP A 315 2.55 0.23 23.48
N SER A 316 1.21 0.23 23.61
CA SER A 316 0.46 1.22 24.40
C SER A 316 -0.45 0.51 25.41
N GLY A 317 -0.40 0.94 26.67
CA GLY A 317 -0.95 0.21 27.83
C GLY A 317 -2.48 0.08 27.95
N CYS A 318 -3.26 0.26 26.88
CA CYS A 318 -4.72 0.07 26.85
C CYS A 318 -5.24 -0.41 25.46
N ASN A 319 -4.53 -1.33 24.80
CA ASN A 319 -4.83 -1.75 23.43
C ASN A 319 -5.83 -2.92 23.37
N CYS A 320 -7.13 -2.65 23.46
CA CYS A 320 -8.19 -3.68 23.51
C CYS A 320 -9.02 -3.75 22.21
N HIS A 321 -8.38 -3.82 21.04
CA HIS A 321 -9.10 -3.76 19.77
C HIS A 321 -9.24 -5.13 19.10
N PRO A 322 -10.47 -5.64 18.91
CA PRO A 322 -10.68 -6.83 18.11
C PRO A 322 -10.38 -6.54 16.64
N PRO A 323 -10.24 -7.57 15.80
CA PRO A 323 -10.31 -7.40 14.34
C PRO A 323 -11.59 -6.64 13.93
N VAL A 324 -11.48 -5.68 13.01
CA VAL A 324 -12.60 -4.83 12.56
C VAL A 324 -12.68 -4.81 11.04
N LEU A 325 -13.91 -4.85 10.49
CA LEU A 325 -14.19 -4.53 9.09
C LEU A 325 -14.84 -3.15 8.97
N PHE A 326 -14.34 -2.38 8.01
CA PHE A 326 -14.93 -1.13 7.52
C PHE A 326 -15.55 -1.39 6.17
N ARG A 327 -16.81 -0.99 5.96
CA ARG A 327 -17.52 -1.18 4.69
C ARG A 327 -17.95 0.15 4.12
N GLN A 328 -17.77 0.34 2.83
CA GLN A 328 -18.09 1.60 2.16
C GLN A 328 -18.78 1.31 0.84
N THR A 329 -19.85 2.05 0.54
CA THR A 329 -20.49 1.99 -0.77
C THR A 329 -19.54 2.43 -1.88
N LYS A 330 -19.79 2.03 -3.13
CA LYS A 330 -18.98 2.47 -4.28
C LYS A 330 -19.01 3.99 -4.53
N GLU A 331 -20.03 4.68 -4.02
CA GLU A 331 -20.19 6.14 -4.01
C GLU A 331 -19.51 6.80 -2.79
N GLY A 332 -18.80 6.04 -1.95
CA GLY A 332 -18.05 6.56 -0.82
C GLY A 332 -18.86 6.69 0.48
N ALA A 333 -20.15 6.37 0.53
CA ALA A 333 -20.89 6.39 1.81
C ALA A 333 -20.43 5.28 2.76
N ASN A 334 -20.15 5.61 4.03
CA ASN A 334 -19.71 4.63 5.03
C ASN A 334 -20.89 3.78 5.52
N ILE A 335 -20.67 2.48 5.65
CA ILE A 335 -21.57 1.51 6.26
C ILE A 335 -21.03 1.19 7.67
N ALA A 336 -21.89 0.71 8.57
CA ALA A 336 -21.53 0.39 9.95
C ALA A 336 -20.30 -0.55 10.04
N GLU A 337 -19.42 -0.26 11.00
CA GLU A 337 -18.28 -1.12 11.34
C GLU A 337 -18.74 -2.47 11.90
N ILE A 338 -17.96 -3.51 11.62
CA ILE A 338 -18.21 -4.85 12.14
C ILE A 338 -17.01 -5.25 12.98
N ARG A 339 -17.25 -5.43 14.29
CA ARG A 339 -16.22 -5.81 15.26
C ARG A 339 -16.33 -7.29 15.59
N TYR A 340 -15.23 -8.02 15.44
CA TYR A 340 -15.18 -9.44 15.72
C TYR A 340 -14.77 -9.71 17.17
N THR A 341 -15.71 -9.59 18.12
CA THR A 341 -15.46 -9.88 19.54
C THR A 341 -15.82 -11.32 19.95
N GLN A 342 -16.49 -12.06 19.08
CA GLN A 342 -16.95 -13.42 19.38
C GLN A 342 -15.74 -14.36 19.55
N GLY A 343 -15.73 -15.16 20.61
CA GLY A 343 -14.64 -16.10 20.90
C GLY A 343 -13.39 -15.48 21.51
N LEU A 344 -13.33 -14.14 21.64
CA LEU A 344 -12.17 -13.44 22.20
C LEU A 344 -12.28 -13.30 23.72
N PRO A 345 -11.17 -13.35 24.47
CA PRO A 345 -11.19 -13.13 25.91
C PRO A 345 -11.65 -11.70 26.25
N PRO A 346 -12.18 -11.48 27.48
CA PRO A 346 -12.65 -10.16 27.90
C PRO A 346 -11.59 -9.06 27.88
N TYR A 347 -10.32 -9.45 27.95
CA TYR A 347 -9.16 -8.58 27.82
C TYR A 347 -8.35 -9.08 26.63
N ILE A 348 -8.53 -8.44 25.47
CA ILE A 348 -7.71 -8.74 24.29
C ILE A 348 -6.46 -7.85 24.32
N GLY A 349 -5.30 -8.40 23.95
CA GLY A 349 -4.06 -7.64 23.91
C GLY A 349 -3.87 -6.80 22.66
N SER A 350 -4.31 -7.32 21.52
CA SER A 350 -4.31 -6.69 20.20
C SER A 350 -5.03 -7.60 19.21
N GLY A 351 -5.51 -7.08 18.08
CA GLY A 351 -6.10 -7.88 17.02
C GLY A 351 -6.41 -7.09 15.76
N GLY A 352 -6.24 -7.71 14.59
CA GLY A 352 -6.44 -7.09 13.29
C GLY A 352 -6.78 -8.10 12.18
N ILE A 353 -7.29 -7.57 11.07
CA ILE A 353 -7.56 -8.32 9.83
C ILE A 353 -6.43 -8.07 8.84
N SER A 354 -5.56 -9.07 8.67
CA SER A 354 -4.36 -8.99 7.82
C SER A 354 -4.60 -9.42 6.38
N GLY A 355 -5.83 -9.81 6.06
CA GLY A 355 -6.28 -10.11 4.71
C GLY A 355 -7.76 -10.50 4.68
N LEU A 356 -8.40 -10.32 3.54
CA LEU A 356 -9.80 -10.72 3.35
C LEU A 356 -10.10 -11.06 1.89
N THR A 357 -11.12 -11.89 1.67
CA THR A 357 -11.68 -12.13 0.34
C THR A 357 -13.15 -12.56 0.42
N TYR A 358 -13.95 -12.17 -0.56
CA TYR A 358 -15.35 -12.60 -0.67
C TYR A 358 -15.46 -13.95 -1.37
N LEU A 359 -16.08 -14.93 -0.70
CA LEU A 359 -16.40 -16.24 -1.28
C LEU A 359 -17.72 -16.18 -2.06
N GLU A 360 -18.73 -15.61 -1.41
CA GLU A 360 -20.11 -15.44 -1.90
C GLU A 360 -20.60 -14.03 -1.49
N PRO A 361 -21.69 -13.51 -2.06
CA PRO A 361 -22.19 -12.15 -1.74
C PRO A 361 -22.39 -11.88 -0.25
N ASN A 362 -22.68 -12.92 0.53
CA ASN A 362 -22.91 -12.86 1.98
C ASN A 362 -21.87 -13.62 2.80
N LYS A 363 -20.74 -14.05 2.22
CA LYS A 363 -19.73 -14.88 2.90
C LYS A 363 -18.31 -14.42 2.58
N LEU A 364 -17.54 -14.11 3.62
CA LEU A 364 -16.14 -13.69 3.54
C LEU A 364 -15.24 -14.69 4.24
N ALA A 365 -14.02 -14.84 3.71
CA ALA A 365 -12.90 -15.40 4.44
C ALA A 365 -11.98 -14.27 4.90
N LEU A 366 -11.60 -14.28 6.17
CA LEU A 366 -10.77 -13.27 6.82
C LEU A 366 -9.53 -13.95 7.39
N ALA A 367 -8.36 -13.43 7.08
CA ALA A 367 -7.14 -13.70 7.82
C ALA A 367 -7.11 -12.75 9.01
N THR A 368 -7.08 -13.31 10.23
CA THR A 368 -7.12 -12.54 11.46
C THR A 368 -5.99 -12.93 12.39
N THR A 369 -5.40 -11.94 13.03
CA THR A 369 -4.42 -12.15 14.11
C THR A 369 -4.96 -11.49 15.37
N TYR A 370 -4.86 -12.16 16.52
CA TYR A 370 -5.23 -11.57 17.81
C TYR A 370 -4.49 -12.18 19.00
N ARG A 371 -4.49 -11.50 20.15
CA ARG A 371 -3.77 -11.93 21.37
C ARG A 371 -4.68 -12.01 22.58
N ASP A 372 -4.45 -13.02 23.42
CA ASP A 372 -5.21 -13.23 24.64
C ASP A 372 -4.90 -12.23 25.77
N GLU A 373 -3.72 -11.61 25.76
CA GLU A 373 -3.29 -10.64 26.77
C GLU A 373 -2.39 -9.55 26.15
N PRO A 374 -2.33 -8.34 26.75
CA PRO A 374 -1.43 -7.29 26.29
C PRO A 374 0.05 -7.67 26.35
N GLY A 375 0.83 -7.17 25.38
CA GLY A 375 2.30 -7.25 25.38
C GLY A 375 2.88 -8.19 24.33
N TYR A 376 4.16 -8.54 24.50
CA TYR A 376 4.90 -9.38 23.56
C TYR A 376 4.64 -10.88 23.83
N ILE A 377 3.44 -11.34 23.51
CA ILE A 377 3.08 -12.77 23.51
C ILE A 377 2.70 -13.23 22.09
N ALA A 378 2.83 -14.54 21.85
CA ALA A 378 2.34 -15.19 20.64
C ALA A 378 0.84 -14.92 20.45
N GLY A 379 0.41 -14.76 19.20
CA GLY A 379 -0.97 -14.52 18.84
C GLY A 379 -1.64 -15.74 18.21
N HIS A 380 -2.96 -15.75 18.26
CA HIS A 380 -3.80 -16.56 17.41
C HIS A 380 -3.77 -16.02 15.98
N ASN A 381 -3.63 -16.92 15.01
CA ASN A 381 -3.69 -16.64 13.59
C ASN A 381 -4.70 -17.56 12.93
N VAL A 382 -5.84 -16.96 12.62
CA VAL A 382 -7.07 -17.67 12.36
C VAL A 382 -7.60 -17.27 11.00
N VAL A 383 -7.89 -18.27 10.17
CA VAL A 383 -8.75 -18.08 9.00
C VAL A 383 -10.18 -18.21 9.48
N ARG A 384 -10.94 -17.13 9.35
CA ARG A 384 -12.31 -17.02 9.83
C ARG A 384 -13.26 -16.86 8.67
N LEU A 385 -14.34 -17.64 8.67
CA LEU A 385 -15.48 -17.41 7.80
C LEU A 385 -16.50 -16.54 8.52
N SER A 386 -16.90 -15.46 7.88
CA SER A 386 -17.93 -14.55 8.40
C SER A 386 -19.01 -14.32 7.37
N ASP A 387 -20.24 -14.09 7.83
CA ASP A 387 -21.22 -13.42 6.99
C ASP A 387 -20.96 -11.89 6.93
N THR A 388 -21.70 -11.19 6.07
CA THR A 388 -21.60 -9.72 5.92
C THR A 388 -22.19 -8.92 7.08
N LEU A 389 -22.74 -9.60 8.10
CA LEU A 389 -23.27 -9.01 9.33
C LEU A 389 -22.31 -9.19 10.52
N GLY A 390 -21.21 -9.93 10.34
CA GLY A 390 -20.20 -10.17 11.37
C GLY A 390 -20.40 -11.43 12.21
N ASN A 391 -21.29 -12.33 11.80
CA ASN A 391 -21.43 -13.62 12.47
C ASN A 391 -20.32 -14.57 12.02
N ILE A 392 -19.61 -15.17 12.98
CA ILE A 392 -18.63 -16.21 12.70
C ILE A 392 -19.37 -17.49 12.29
N LEU A 393 -19.09 -17.97 11.08
CA LEU A 393 -19.70 -19.18 10.52
C LEU A 393 -18.85 -20.42 10.80
N ASN A 394 -17.53 -20.28 10.67
CA ASN A 394 -16.53 -21.29 11.00
C ASN A 394 -15.16 -20.60 11.16
N GLU A 395 -14.21 -21.24 11.81
CA GLU A 395 -12.83 -20.76 11.90
C GLU A 395 -11.84 -21.91 12.07
N THR A 396 -10.61 -21.70 11.61
CA THR A 396 -9.50 -22.62 11.82
C THR A 396 -8.25 -21.86 12.22
N GLU A 397 -7.62 -22.31 13.30
CA GLU A 397 -6.34 -21.82 13.78
C GLU A 397 -5.23 -22.43 12.90
N GLN A 398 -4.43 -21.59 12.23
CA GLN A 398 -3.26 -22.07 11.50
C GLN A 398 -2.06 -22.21 12.43
N PHE A 399 -1.87 -21.25 13.34
CA PHE A 399 -0.76 -21.25 14.29
C PHE A 399 -1.02 -20.32 15.47
N TYR A 400 -0.72 -20.82 16.66
CA TYR A 400 -0.60 -20.02 17.86
C TYR A 400 0.87 -19.63 18.06
N ASP A 401 1.29 -18.57 17.39
CA ASP A 401 2.67 -18.11 17.36
C ASP A 401 2.74 -16.65 16.94
N TRP A 402 3.94 -16.11 16.85
CA TRP A 402 4.18 -14.77 16.34
C TRP A 402 4.03 -14.64 14.83
N ASN A 403 3.93 -15.73 14.07
CA ASN A 403 3.71 -15.64 12.63
C ASN A 403 2.40 -14.90 12.32
N GLU A 404 2.25 -14.38 11.10
CA GLU A 404 1.01 -13.77 10.60
C GLU A 404 0.59 -14.40 9.27
N ILE A 405 -0.71 -14.40 9.00
CA ILE A 405 -1.24 -14.73 7.67
C ILE A 405 -1.15 -13.45 6.85
N LEU A 406 -0.22 -13.40 5.91
CA LEU A 406 0.13 -12.19 5.17
C LEU A 406 -0.49 -12.16 3.76
N GLY A 407 -0.91 -13.32 3.24
CA GLY A 407 -1.63 -13.41 1.99
C GLY A 407 -2.88 -14.27 2.14
N ILE A 408 -4.00 -13.80 1.57
CA ILE A 408 -5.23 -14.57 1.41
C ILE A 408 -5.86 -14.23 0.08
N THR A 409 -6.27 -15.26 -0.66
CA THR A 409 -6.96 -15.05 -1.94
C THR A 409 -7.95 -16.17 -2.21
N LYS A 410 -8.93 -15.88 -3.04
CA LYS A 410 -9.89 -16.87 -3.53
C LYS A 410 -9.46 -17.37 -4.91
N THR A 411 -9.45 -18.69 -5.09
CA THR A 411 -9.20 -19.32 -6.38
C THR A 411 -10.46 -19.44 -7.22
N THR A 412 -10.29 -19.66 -8.51
CA THR A 412 -11.35 -19.89 -9.51
C THR A 412 -12.21 -21.10 -9.19
N ASP A 413 -11.66 -22.12 -8.50
CA ASP A 413 -12.38 -23.29 -7.98
C ASP A 413 -13.04 -23.03 -6.60
N ASN A 414 -13.16 -21.76 -6.20
CA ASN A 414 -13.78 -21.29 -4.96
C ASN A 414 -13.10 -21.80 -3.69
N HIS A 415 -11.79 -22.04 -3.70
CA HIS A 415 -11.01 -22.34 -2.50
C HIS A 415 -10.37 -21.08 -1.93
N ILE A 416 -10.02 -21.15 -0.66
CA ILE A 416 -9.26 -20.12 0.05
C ILE A 416 -7.80 -20.55 0.04
N LEU A 417 -6.93 -19.74 -0.53
CA LEU A 417 -5.49 -19.89 -0.36
C LEU A 417 -5.00 -18.91 0.68
N THR A 418 -4.08 -19.35 1.51
CA THR A 418 -3.36 -18.47 2.41
C THR A 418 -1.87 -18.73 2.38
N THR A 419 -1.10 -17.65 2.48
CA THR A 419 0.33 -17.72 2.76
C THR A 419 0.63 -17.09 4.11
N SER A 420 1.55 -17.70 4.83
CA SER A 420 2.00 -17.19 6.12
C SER A 420 3.50 -17.26 6.26
N GLY A 421 4.04 -16.34 7.03
CA GLY A 421 5.43 -16.35 7.42
C GLY A 421 5.83 -15.11 8.20
N TYR A 422 6.94 -15.27 8.91
CA TYR A 422 7.74 -14.30 9.64
C TYR A 422 7.21 -13.78 11.00
N TRP A 423 7.76 -14.34 12.08
CA TRP A 423 8.38 -13.70 13.26
C TRP A 423 9.28 -14.76 13.96
N ILE A 424 10.20 -14.30 14.84
CA ILE A 424 11.35 -15.06 15.39
C ILE A 424 10.90 -16.25 16.26
N THR A 425 10.73 -17.40 15.62
CA THR A 425 10.78 -18.71 16.28
C THR A 425 11.91 -19.55 15.68
N PRO A 426 12.31 -20.67 16.33
CA PRO A 426 13.31 -21.59 15.78
C PRO A 426 13.05 -22.08 14.34
N ASP A 427 11.82 -21.87 13.84
CA ASP A 427 11.31 -22.28 12.52
C ASP A 427 11.27 -21.17 11.47
N SER A 428 11.88 -20.01 11.72
CA SER A 428 11.82 -18.80 10.90
C SER A 428 12.39 -18.90 9.47
N LEU A 429 12.67 -20.12 8.99
CA LEU A 429 13.18 -20.47 7.66
C LEU A 429 12.12 -21.07 6.72
N LYS A 430 10.84 -21.06 7.10
CA LYS A 430 9.74 -21.74 6.40
C LYS A 430 8.66 -20.76 5.96
N LEU A 431 8.25 -20.88 4.70
CA LEU A 431 7.03 -20.32 4.15
C LEU A 431 5.96 -21.41 4.13
N PHE A 432 4.75 -21.11 4.60
CA PHE A 432 3.62 -22.02 4.52
C PHE A 432 2.60 -21.56 3.48
N LEU A 433 2.07 -22.53 2.75
CA LEU A 433 0.95 -22.36 1.83
C LEU A 433 -0.15 -23.33 2.23
N TYR A 434 -1.35 -22.80 2.49
CA TYR A 434 -2.54 -23.58 2.78
C TYR A 434 -3.57 -23.40 1.67
N LYS A 435 -4.39 -24.42 1.45
CA LYS A 435 -5.58 -24.37 0.60
C LYS A 435 -6.76 -24.97 1.37
N TYR A 436 -7.86 -24.25 1.46
CA TYR A 436 -9.08 -24.71 2.12
C TYR A 436 -10.27 -24.64 1.18
N THR A 437 -11.20 -25.56 1.34
CA THR A 437 -12.55 -25.43 0.79
C THR A 437 -13.29 -24.26 1.47
N PRO A 438 -14.43 -23.79 0.92
CA PRO A 438 -15.29 -22.80 1.58
C PRO A 438 -15.79 -23.17 2.98
N ASP A 439 -15.56 -24.40 3.44
CA ASP A 439 -15.94 -24.88 4.76
C ASP A 439 -14.74 -25.06 5.70
N LEU A 440 -13.55 -24.59 5.30
CA LEU A 440 -12.27 -24.71 6.02
C LEU A 440 -11.69 -26.12 6.14
N GLU A 441 -12.08 -27.03 5.24
CA GLU A 441 -11.48 -28.36 5.13
C GLU A 441 -10.40 -28.40 4.04
N TYR A 442 -9.39 -29.26 4.17
CA TYR A 442 -8.40 -29.47 3.12
C TYR A 442 -9.03 -30.16 1.90
N PRO A 443 -8.86 -29.62 0.68
CA PRO A 443 -9.35 -30.28 -0.51
C PRO A 443 -8.54 -31.55 -0.84
N PRO A 444 -9.13 -32.54 -1.54
CA PRO A 444 -8.39 -33.66 -2.07
C PRO A 444 -7.36 -33.20 -3.12
N THR A 445 -6.34 -34.02 -3.37
CA THR A 445 -5.36 -33.78 -4.44
C THR A 445 -6.07 -33.67 -5.80
N ASP A 446 -5.79 -32.60 -6.53
CA ASP A 446 -6.25 -32.44 -7.90
C ASP A 446 -5.43 -33.33 -8.83
N THR A 447 -6.13 -34.19 -9.58
CA THR A 447 -5.55 -35.20 -10.47
C THR A 447 -5.74 -34.85 -11.95
N ARG A 448 -6.31 -33.68 -12.26
CA ARG A 448 -6.48 -33.22 -13.65
C ARG A 448 -5.11 -33.06 -14.32
N PRO A 449 -4.95 -33.48 -15.59
CA PRO A 449 -3.69 -33.30 -16.32
C PRO A 449 -3.57 -31.86 -16.83
N LEU A 450 -3.20 -30.94 -15.94
CA LEU A 450 -2.98 -29.53 -16.27
C LEU A 450 -1.61 -29.33 -16.94
N VAL A 451 -1.56 -28.37 -17.87
CA VAL A 451 -0.31 -27.93 -18.51
C VAL A 451 0.05 -26.58 -17.92
N TYR A 452 1.20 -26.51 -17.25
CA TYR A 452 1.69 -25.29 -16.62
C TYR A 452 2.62 -24.50 -17.53
N ASP A 453 2.70 -23.20 -17.27
CA ASP A 453 3.55 -22.24 -17.96
C ASP A 453 3.33 -22.23 -19.49
N TYR A 454 2.12 -22.50 -19.98
CA TYR A 454 1.86 -22.62 -21.43
C TYR A 454 1.97 -21.30 -22.22
N LEU A 455 2.02 -20.16 -21.53
CA LEU A 455 2.33 -18.85 -22.13
C LEU A 455 3.84 -18.56 -22.12
N CYS A 456 4.65 -19.36 -21.42
CA CYS A 456 6.09 -19.28 -21.50
C CYS A 456 6.57 -19.80 -22.86
N SER A 457 7.24 -18.96 -23.65
CA SER A 457 7.77 -19.33 -24.96
C SER A 457 8.91 -20.35 -24.91
N GLY A 458 9.51 -20.54 -23.72
CA GLY A 458 10.54 -21.53 -23.42
C GLY A 458 10.16 -22.46 -22.28
N THR A 459 11.16 -22.98 -21.56
CA THR A 459 10.95 -23.67 -20.29
C THR A 459 11.47 -22.77 -19.18
N PRO A 460 10.66 -22.44 -18.15
CA PRO A 460 11.14 -21.67 -17.02
C PRO A 460 12.35 -22.36 -16.38
N GLN A 461 13.35 -21.58 -15.99
CA GLN A 461 14.44 -22.14 -15.20
C GLN A 461 13.91 -22.56 -13.82
N ALA A 462 14.30 -23.72 -13.32
CA ALA A 462 13.81 -24.19 -12.01
C ALA A 462 14.24 -23.27 -10.85
N ASN A 463 15.46 -22.71 -10.93
CA ASN A 463 16.00 -21.76 -9.97
C ASN A 463 16.83 -20.72 -10.72
N ASP A 464 16.58 -19.43 -10.47
CA ASP A 464 17.40 -18.36 -11.04
C ASP A 464 17.45 -17.13 -10.09
N THR A 465 18.42 -16.24 -10.31
CA THR A 465 18.56 -14.96 -9.59
C THR A 465 18.51 -13.80 -10.58
N ILE A 466 17.61 -12.87 -10.34
CA ILE A 466 17.44 -11.63 -11.12
C ILE A 466 18.11 -10.49 -10.34
N PHE A 467 19.23 -10.01 -10.85
CA PHE A 467 19.92 -8.85 -10.30
C PHE A 467 19.26 -7.53 -10.78
N PRO A 468 19.28 -6.48 -9.94
CA PRO A 468 18.71 -5.17 -10.26
C PRO A 468 19.63 -4.40 -11.22
N ASP A 469 19.56 -4.74 -12.51
CA ASP A 469 20.12 -3.96 -13.61
C ASP A 469 18.97 -3.20 -14.28
N CYS A 470 18.61 -2.05 -13.70
CA CYS A 470 17.39 -1.30 -14.00
C CYS A 470 17.71 0.08 -14.56
N ASP A 471 16.79 0.62 -15.36
CA ASP A 471 16.86 2.00 -15.79
C ASP A 471 16.56 2.91 -14.58
N ILE A 472 17.45 3.88 -14.33
CA ILE A 472 17.27 4.84 -13.25
C ILE A 472 16.62 6.09 -13.83
N ILE A 473 15.40 6.37 -13.39
CA ILE A 473 14.63 7.54 -13.77
C ILE A 473 14.85 8.60 -12.69
N VAL A 474 15.53 9.69 -13.06
CA VAL A 474 15.83 10.83 -12.18
C VAL A 474 15.09 12.09 -12.63
N GLY A 475 14.95 13.05 -11.72
CA GLY A 475 14.44 14.38 -12.07
C GLY A 475 12.93 14.39 -12.30
N MET A 476 12.19 13.48 -11.69
CA MET A 476 10.74 13.60 -11.56
C MET A 476 10.46 14.76 -10.63
N ALA A 477 10.15 15.92 -11.22
CA ALA A 477 9.65 17.03 -10.43
C ALA A 477 8.23 16.69 -9.95
N GLU A 478 7.92 17.02 -8.70
CA GLU A 478 6.53 17.17 -8.29
C GLU A 478 5.83 18.09 -9.30
N PRO A 479 4.58 17.80 -9.71
CA PRO A 479 3.81 18.74 -10.51
C PRO A 479 3.83 20.10 -9.80
N MET A 480 4.50 21.09 -10.39
CA MET A 480 4.68 22.39 -9.76
C MET A 480 3.34 23.04 -9.44
N HIS A 481 3.20 23.47 -8.18
CA HIS A 481 2.18 24.36 -7.65
C HIS A 481 1.76 25.47 -8.63
N GLN A 482 0.45 25.58 -8.89
CA GLN A 482 -0.14 26.90 -9.06
C GLN A 482 -0.77 27.26 -7.73
N THR A 483 -0.26 28.29 -7.06
CA THR A 483 -0.90 28.85 -5.87
C THR A 483 -2.24 29.49 -6.26
N GLU A 484 -3.28 28.68 -6.43
CA GLU A 484 -4.64 29.18 -6.64
C GLU A 484 -5.24 29.56 -5.28
N ARG A 485 -5.21 30.86 -5.00
CA ARG A 485 -6.02 31.46 -3.93
C ARG A 485 -7.47 31.50 -4.39
N TYR A 486 -8.36 30.80 -3.68
CA TYR A 486 -9.80 30.96 -3.89
C TYR A 486 -10.18 32.43 -3.75
N SER A 487 -10.69 33.03 -4.83
CA SER A 487 -11.05 34.44 -4.87
C SER A 487 -12.55 34.56 -5.08
N LEU A 488 -13.26 35.16 -4.12
CA LEU A 488 -14.69 35.44 -4.24
C LEU A 488 -14.90 36.65 -5.16
N LEU A 489 -15.77 36.52 -6.16
CA LEU A 489 -16.09 37.63 -7.06
C LEU A 489 -17.29 38.42 -6.53
N ALA A 490 -17.08 39.71 -6.27
CA ALA A 490 -18.09 40.66 -5.83
C ALA A 490 -18.64 41.52 -6.98
N SER A 491 -19.95 41.63 -7.11
CA SER A 491 -20.61 42.47 -8.13
C SER A 491 -21.84 43.23 -7.59
N PRO A 492 -22.09 44.50 -8.00
CA PRO A 492 -21.25 45.33 -8.86
C PRO A 492 -19.96 45.77 -8.15
N ASN A 493 -18.92 46.08 -8.93
CA ASN A 493 -17.69 46.69 -8.46
C ASN A 493 -17.56 48.08 -9.12
N PRO A 494 -17.66 49.19 -8.38
CA PRO A 494 -17.71 49.30 -6.91
C PRO A 494 -19.03 48.76 -6.33
N ALA A 495 -18.96 48.18 -5.13
CA ALA A 495 -20.14 47.73 -4.40
C ALA A 495 -21.11 48.90 -4.21
N THR A 496 -22.36 48.69 -4.59
CA THR A 496 -23.45 49.65 -4.37
C THR A 496 -24.23 49.20 -3.13
N GLU A 497 -25.47 49.65 -2.95
CA GLU A 497 -26.32 49.22 -1.82
C GLU A 497 -26.57 47.69 -1.80
N GLN A 498 -26.29 46.99 -2.91
CA GLN A 498 -26.41 45.53 -3.05
C GLN A 498 -25.07 44.91 -3.48
N LEU A 499 -24.75 43.74 -2.93
CA LEU A 499 -23.51 42.98 -3.17
C LEU A 499 -23.87 41.53 -3.53
N THR A 500 -23.42 41.05 -4.69
CA THR A 500 -23.49 39.64 -5.11
C THR A 500 -22.12 39.02 -4.97
N LEU A 501 -21.99 37.96 -4.18
CA LEU A 501 -20.78 37.15 -4.07
C LEU A 501 -20.95 35.89 -4.91
N THR A 502 -20.03 35.65 -5.85
CA THR A 502 -20.01 34.44 -6.67
C THR A 502 -18.99 33.47 -6.09
N ILE A 503 -19.46 32.27 -5.77
CA ILE A 503 -18.63 31.18 -5.25
C ILE A 503 -18.11 30.37 -6.45
N PRO A 504 -16.80 30.04 -6.52
CA PRO A 504 -16.25 29.23 -7.61
C PRO A 504 -16.91 27.84 -7.71
N ASP A 505 -17.08 27.34 -8.93
CA ASP A 505 -17.74 26.05 -9.21
C ASP A 505 -17.06 24.85 -8.51
N ARG A 506 -15.74 24.92 -8.27
CA ARG A 506 -14.98 23.89 -7.54
C ARG A 506 -15.41 23.78 -6.07
N MET A 507 -15.55 24.92 -5.37
CA MET A 507 -16.09 24.95 -4.01
C MET A 507 -17.54 24.47 -3.95
N MET A 508 -18.36 24.82 -4.96
CA MET A 508 -19.75 24.39 -5.02
C MET A 508 -19.89 22.86 -5.14
N LYS A 509 -19.07 22.20 -5.96
CA LYS A 509 -19.06 20.73 -6.09
C LYS A 509 -18.69 20.02 -4.78
N GLU A 510 -17.72 20.56 -4.03
CA GLU A 510 -17.34 20.05 -2.70
C GLU A 510 -18.45 20.25 -1.66
N TRP A 511 -19.23 21.31 -1.76
CA TRP A 511 -20.34 21.57 -0.83
C TRP A 511 -21.56 20.70 -1.14
N GLU A 512 -21.84 20.44 -2.42
CA GLU A 512 -22.92 19.57 -2.87
C GLU A 512 -22.67 18.10 -2.52
N SER A 513 -21.42 17.61 -2.63
CA SER A 513 -21.06 16.26 -2.19
C SER A 513 -21.22 16.05 -0.68
N ASN A 514 -21.24 17.14 0.09
CA ASN A 514 -21.52 17.17 1.53
C ASN A 514 -22.99 17.50 1.88
N GLY A 515 -23.89 17.56 0.90
CA GLY A 515 -25.33 17.74 1.13
C GLY A 515 -25.79 19.16 1.47
N LEU A 516 -24.99 20.19 1.19
CA LEU A 516 -25.36 21.60 1.39
C LEU A 516 -25.96 22.21 0.10
N SER A 517 -26.94 23.11 0.24
CA SER A 517 -27.55 23.85 -0.87
C SER A 517 -27.46 25.37 -0.67
N SER A 518 -27.29 26.12 -1.76
CA SER A 518 -27.08 27.57 -1.75
C SER A 518 -28.36 28.38 -1.49
N ARG A 519 -28.23 29.60 -0.94
CA ARG A 519 -29.31 30.60 -0.84
C ARG A 519 -28.80 32.00 -1.18
N THR A 520 -29.59 32.76 -1.95
CA THR A 520 -29.38 34.19 -2.19
C THR A 520 -29.97 35.01 -1.04
N LEU A 521 -29.19 35.96 -0.51
CA LEU A 521 -29.62 36.88 0.56
C LEU A 521 -29.68 38.32 0.03
N TYR A 522 -30.74 39.05 0.37
CA TYR A 522 -30.92 40.47 0.03
C TYR A 522 -30.95 41.31 1.30
N TYR A 523 -30.14 42.38 1.39
CA TYR A 523 -30.10 43.28 2.55
C TYR A 523 -29.66 44.71 2.17
N THR A 524 -30.02 45.69 3.01
CA THR A 524 -29.57 47.09 2.95
C THR A 524 -28.49 47.31 4.01
N LEU A 525 -27.32 47.82 3.61
CA LEU A 525 -26.11 47.81 4.44
C LEU A 525 -26.14 48.84 5.59
N PRO A 526 -25.97 48.43 6.88
CA PRO A 526 -25.73 49.34 8.00
C PRO A 526 -24.27 49.82 8.07
N ASP A 527 -24.00 50.91 8.80
CA ASP A 527 -22.68 51.58 8.92
C ASP A 527 -21.57 50.73 9.56
N ASN A 528 -21.87 49.50 9.99
CA ASN A 528 -20.93 48.53 10.56
C ASN A 528 -21.20 47.14 9.98
N LEU A 529 -21.11 46.99 8.66
CA LEU A 529 -21.19 45.68 8.03
C LEU A 529 -19.99 44.83 8.48
N GLN A 530 -20.24 43.59 8.89
CA GLN A 530 -19.21 42.61 9.18
C GLN A 530 -19.47 41.39 8.31
N LEU A 531 -18.45 40.94 7.58
CA LEU A 531 -18.47 39.65 6.92
C LEU A 531 -18.03 38.62 7.95
N GLN A 532 -18.96 37.76 8.34
CA GLN A 532 -18.69 36.63 9.22
C GLN A 532 -18.55 35.38 8.37
N PHE A 533 -17.36 34.81 8.37
CA PHE A 533 -17.06 33.56 7.72
C PHE A 533 -17.29 32.46 8.74
N THR A 534 -18.12 31.48 8.40
CA THR A 534 -18.42 30.34 9.26
C THR A 534 -18.18 29.03 8.52
N ASP A 535 -17.74 28.00 9.22
CA ASP A 535 -17.60 26.67 8.65
C ASP A 535 -18.95 25.95 8.47
N ALA A 536 -18.91 24.74 7.89
CA ALA A 536 -20.09 23.92 7.59
C ALA A 536 -20.92 23.50 8.83
N LEU A 537 -20.39 23.69 10.05
CA LEU A 537 -21.09 23.43 11.31
C LEU A 537 -21.58 24.71 12.00
N GLY A 538 -21.44 25.88 11.35
CA GLY A 538 -21.93 27.17 11.84
C GLY A 538 -21.02 27.88 12.84
N ARG A 539 -19.74 27.50 12.93
CA ARG A 539 -18.75 28.13 13.82
C ARG A 539 -18.05 29.28 13.11
N MET A 540 -17.88 30.43 13.78
CA MET A 540 -17.21 31.59 13.20
C MET A 540 -15.70 31.36 13.05
N CYS A 541 -15.23 31.40 11.82
CA CYS A 541 -13.82 31.32 11.42
C CYS A 541 -13.17 32.70 11.45
N GLU A 542 -13.82 33.71 10.88
CA GLU A 542 -13.30 35.07 10.86
C GLU A 542 -14.44 36.10 10.81
N THR A 543 -14.18 37.29 11.36
CA THR A 543 -15.09 38.43 11.23
C THR A 543 -14.32 39.62 10.69
N VAL A 544 -14.59 39.96 9.43
CA VAL A 544 -13.93 41.10 8.79
C VAL A 544 -14.88 42.30 8.79
N PRO A 545 -14.53 43.41 9.48
CA PRO A 545 -15.31 44.63 9.40
C PRO A 545 -15.15 45.24 8.00
N VAL A 546 -16.28 45.48 7.34
CA VAL A 546 -16.34 46.09 6.00
C VAL A 546 -16.90 47.49 6.13
N SER A 547 -16.08 48.48 5.83
CA SER A 547 -16.46 49.89 5.88
C SER A 547 -16.96 50.38 4.53
N LYS A 548 -17.67 51.52 4.56
CA LYS A 548 -18.19 52.14 3.35
C LYS A 548 -17.02 52.62 2.48
N GLY A 549 -16.85 52.02 1.30
CA GLY A 549 -15.75 52.31 0.37
C GLY A 549 -14.62 51.28 0.34
N THR A 550 -14.72 50.17 1.08
CA THR A 550 -13.78 49.04 0.97
C THR A 550 -13.78 48.48 -0.46
N GLN A 551 -12.62 48.48 -1.11
CA GLN A 551 -12.44 48.07 -2.52
C GLN A 551 -12.10 46.58 -2.68
N GLN A 552 -11.48 45.98 -1.67
CA GLN A 552 -11.11 44.57 -1.63
C GLN A 552 -11.07 44.12 -0.16
N VAL A 553 -11.60 42.93 0.10
CA VAL A 553 -11.44 42.23 1.38
C VAL A 553 -10.66 40.96 1.06
N THR A 554 -9.45 40.87 1.59
CA THR A 554 -8.65 39.65 1.56
C THR A 554 -8.79 39.00 2.92
N VAL A 555 -9.14 37.72 2.92
CA VAL A 555 -9.32 36.90 4.11
C VAL A 555 -8.24 35.84 4.02
N ASP A 556 -7.39 35.78 5.03
CA ASP A 556 -6.41 34.70 5.17
C ASP A 556 -7.15 33.55 5.86
N VAL A 557 -7.86 32.73 5.06
CA VAL A 557 -8.61 31.57 5.57
C VAL A 557 -7.67 30.42 5.85
#